data_AF-A0A3P6SJ98-F1
#
_entry.id   AF-A0A3P6SJ98-F1
#
_cell.length_a   1.000
_cell.length_b   1.000
_cell.length_c   1.000
_cell.angle_alpha   90.00
_cell.angle_beta   90.00
_cell.angle_gamma   90.00
#
_symmetry.space_group_name_H-M   'P 1'
#
loop_
_entity.id
_entity.type
_entity.pdbx_description
1 polymer ?
#
loop_
_entity_poly.entity_id
_entity_poly.type
_entity_poly.pdbx_seq_one_letter_code
_entity_poly.pdbx_strand_id
1 'polypeptide(L)'
;MLFDVGKKPETISRRRRKLYDLVKRFEVAAKGGDPYSFEIPVPEIVLTSNDYKEAEERLQKMNEEVALERKRMKLEKKRMQSESQNVANDDGENVTAKIRPKKSAVKRKVLKRNLGRKHAGVAKRTANRKAKLLT
;
A
#
# COMPACT_ATOMS: atom_id res chain seq x y z
N MET A 1 -45.00 17.76 -0.72
CA MET A 1 -44.09 16.62 -0.51
C MET A 1 -42.80 17.10 0.18
N LEU A 2 -42.13 16.23 0.94
CA LEU A 2 -40.95 16.56 1.77
C LEU A 2 -39.79 17.23 0.99
N PHE A 3 -39.78 17.13 -0.35
CA PHE A 3 -38.71 17.62 -1.21
C PHE A 3 -39.09 18.77 -2.16
N ASP A 4 -40.29 19.36 -2.06
CA ASP A 4 -40.68 20.49 -2.92
C ASP A 4 -39.90 21.79 -2.62
N VAL A 5 -39.13 21.81 -1.54
CA VAL A 5 -38.24 22.91 -1.16
C VAL A 5 -37.20 23.19 -2.26
N GLY A 6 -36.75 22.17 -2.99
CA GLY A 6 -35.79 22.34 -4.10
C GLY A 6 -36.38 23.00 -5.34
N LYS A 7 -37.72 23.01 -5.50
CA LYS A 7 -38.40 23.61 -6.66
C LYS A 7 -38.55 25.13 -6.53
N LYS A 8 -38.31 25.69 -5.35
CA LYS A 8 -38.40 27.14 -5.11
C LYS A 8 -37.23 27.88 -5.77
N PRO A 9 -37.49 28.96 -6.52
CA PRO A 9 -36.45 29.72 -7.23
C PRO A 9 -35.42 30.34 -6.28
N GLU A 10 -35.81 30.64 -5.03
CA GLU A 10 -34.97 31.20 -3.96
C GLU A 10 -33.84 30.26 -3.50
N THR A 11 -33.94 28.96 -3.79
CA THR A 11 -32.90 28.01 -3.37
C THR A 11 -31.65 28.12 -4.23
N ILE A 12 -30.51 28.33 -3.57
CA ILE A 12 -29.18 28.36 -4.18
C ILE A 12 -28.94 27.05 -4.96
N SER A 13 -28.40 27.17 -6.18
CA SER A 13 -28.15 26.06 -7.11
C SER A 13 -27.43 24.86 -6.48
N ARG A 14 -26.41 25.10 -5.65
CA ARG A 14 -25.67 24.06 -4.91
C ARG A 14 -26.56 23.25 -3.96
N ARG A 15 -27.46 23.93 -3.23
CA ARG A 15 -28.41 23.26 -2.32
C ARG A 15 -29.46 22.49 -3.12
N ARG A 16 -29.95 23.08 -4.21
CA ARG A 16 -30.92 22.44 -5.12
C ARG A 16 -30.39 21.14 -5.69
N ARG A 17 -29.13 21.12 -6.15
CA ARG A 17 -28.46 19.89 -6.64
C ARG A 17 -28.48 18.77 -5.61
N LYS A 18 -28.07 19.06 -4.36
CA LYS A 18 -28.09 18.06 -3.27
C LYS A 18 -29.49 17.52 -2.97
N LEU A 19 -30.50 18.39 -2.99
CA LEU A 19 -31.90 17.97 -2.79
C LEU A 19 -32.36 17.04 -3.91
N TYR A 20 -32.03 17.35 -5.17
CA TYR A 20 -32.38 16.50 -6.30
C TYR A 20 -31.65 15.15 -6.27
N ASP A 21 -30.38 15.12 -5.88
CA ASP A 21 -29.62 13.88 -5.72
C ASP A 21 -30.26 12.97 -4.66
N LEU A 22 -30.73 13.55 -3.54
CA LEU A 22 -31.42 12.82 -2.48
C LEU A 22 -32.79 12.29 -2.92
N VAL A 23 -33.57 13.10 -3.62
CA VAL A 23 -34.87 12.67 -4.19
C VAL A 23 -34.66 11.49 -5.14
N LYS A 24 -33.70 11.60 -6.06
CA LYS A 24 -33.38 10.54 -7.01
C LYS A 24 -33.00 9.23 -6.30
N ARG A 25 -32.19 9.30 -5.25
CA ARG A 25 -31.84 8.11 -4.43
C ARG A 25 -33.05 7.54 -3.69
N PHE A 26 -33.90 8.40 -3.14
CA PHE A 26 -35.11 7.97 -2.46
C PHE A 26 -36.08 7.27 -3.40
N GLU A 27 -36.25 7.78 -4.63
CA GLU A 27 -37.07 7.14 -5.67
C GLU A 27 -36.54 5.75 -6.06
N VAL A 28 -35.21 5.59 -6.14
CA VAL A 28 -34.58 4.28 -6.37
C VAL A 28 -34.87 3.32 -5.22
N ALA A 29 -34.69 3.77 -3.98
CA ALA A 29 -34.97 2.97 -2.78
C ALA A 29 -36.45 2.58 -2.65
N ALA A 30 -37.37 3.51 -2.95
CA ALA A 30 -38.81 3.27 -2.90
C ALA A 30 -39.28 2.24 -3.95
N LYS A 31 -38.58 2.14 -5.08
CA LYS A 31 -38.79 1.10 -6.10
C LYS A 31 -38.13 -0.24 -5.73
N GLY A 32 -37.51 -0.35 -4.56
CA GLY A 32 -36.82 -1.55 -4.08
C GLY A 32 -35.39 -1.71 -4.62
N GLY A 33 -34.83 -0.69 -5.28
CA GLY A 33 -33.45 -0.69 -5.75
C GLY A 33 -32.46 -0.23 -4.67
N ASP A 34 -31.19 -0.61 -4.79
CA ASP A 34 -30.12 -0.09 -3.92
C ASP A 34 -29.72 1.32 -4.38
N PRO A 35 -29.92 2.39 -3.57
CA PRO A 35 -29.53 3.76 -3.93
C PRO A 35 -28.01 3.97 -4.02
N TYR A 36 -27.22 3.01 -3.53
CA TYR A 36 -25.76 3.01 -3.60
C TYR A 36 -25.22 1.99 -4.61
N SER A 37 -26.07 1.54 -5.55
CA SER A 37 -25.64 0.66 -6.64
C SER A 37 -24.48 1.31 -7.41
N PHE A 38 -23.32 0.67 -7.33
CA PHE A 38 -22.14 1.05 -8.09
C PHE A 38 -22.01 0.10 -9.27
N GLU A 39 -22.12 0.63 -10.48
CA GLU A 39 -21.77 -0.11 -11.69
C GLU A 39 -20.25 -0.15 -11.78
N ILE A 40 -19.68 -1.35 -11.65
CA ILE A 40 -18.24 -1.55 -11.80
C ILE A 40 -17.91 -1.17 -13.25
N PRO A 41 -17.06 -0.15 -13.48
CA PRO A 41 -16.72 0.25 -14.83
C PRO A 41 -16.06 -0.93 -15.54
N VAL A 42 -16.58 -1.28 -16.71
CA VAL A 42 -16.00 -2.33 -17.54
C VAL A 42 -14.68 -1.79 -18.10
N PRO A 43 -13.54 -2.45 -17.87
CA PRO A 43 -12.28 -2.01 -18.46
C PRO A 43 -12.40 -2.06 -19.99
N GLU A 44 -12.08 -0.94 -20.65
CA GLU A 44 -12.14 -0.82 -22.11
C GLU A 44 -11.10 -1.70 -22.82
N ILE A 45 -10.01 -2.04 -22.13
CA ILE A 45 -8.87 -2.78 -22.67
C ILE A 45 -8.80 -4.16 -22.00
N VAL A 46 -8.87 -5.20 -22.81
CA VAL A 46 -8.62 -6.57 -22.39
C VAL A 46 -7.13 -6.86 -22.58
N LEU A 47 -6.43 -7.19 -21.49
CA LEU A 47 -5.02 -7.55 -21.55
C LEU A 47 -4.82 -8.83 -22.36
N THR A 48 -3.91 -8.79 -23.32
CA THR A 48 -3.52 -9.93 -24.15
C THR A 48 -2.36 -10.69 -23.54
N SER A 49 -2.12 -11.92 -23.99
CA SER A 49 -0.95 -12.71 -23.56
C SER A 49 0.38 -12.02 -23.84
N ASN A 50 0.43 -11.15 -24.85
CA ASN A 50 1.64 -10.41 -25.22
C ASN A 50 1.93 -9.29 -24.23
N ASP A 51 0.90 -8.61 -23.72
CA ASP A 51 1.06 -7.55 -22.72
C ASP A 51 1.67 -8.10 -21.43
N TYR A 52 1.30 -9.32 -21.03
CA TYR A 52 1.89 -9.99 -19.87
C TYR A 52 3.37 -10.31 -20.07
N LYS A 53 3.74 -10.81 -21.26
CA LYS A 53 5.14 -11.10 -21.59
C LYS A 53 5.98 -9.82 -21.62
N GLU A 54 5.48 -8.77 -22.25
CA GLU A 54 6.16 -7.49 -22.29
C GLU A 54 6.32 -6.88 -20.89
N ALA A 55 5.29 -6.99 -20.05
CA ALA A 55 5.36 -6.54 -18.67
C ALA A 55 6.40 -7.33 -17.85
N GLU A 56 6.50 -8.64 -18.06
CA GLU A 56 7.49 -9.49 -17.41
C GLU A 56 8.92 -9.12 -17.85
N GLU A 57 9.16 -8.95 -19.14
CA GLU A 57 10.46 -8.55 -19.68
C GLU A 57 10.89 -7.17 -19.14
N ARG A 58 9.97 -6.19 -19.13
CA ARG A 58 10.23 -4.87 -18.54
C ARG A 58 10.55 -4.96 -17.06
N LEU A 59 9.85 -5.82 -16.31
CA LEU A 59 10.09 -6.02 -14.89
C LEU A 59 11.47 -6.64 -14.63
N GLN A 60 11.87 -7.63 -15.42
CA GLN A 60 13.20 -8.25 -15.33
C GLN A 60 14.31 -7.22 -15.60
N LYS A 61 14.18 -6.42 -16.66
CA LYS A 61 15.14 -5.37 -17.00
C LYS A 61 15.31 -4.35 -15.87
N MET A 62 14.21 -3.87 -15.28
CA MET A 62 14.28 -2.95 -14.14
C MET A 62 15.00 -3.59 -12.93
N ASN A 63 14.76 -4.87 -12.65
CA ASN A 63 15.43 -5.56 -11.56
C ASN A 63 16.94 -5.69 -11.77
N GLU A 64 17.36 -5.95 -13.01
CA GLU A 64 18.78 -6.01 -13.38
C GLU A 64 19.47 -4.66 -13.23
N GLU A 65 18.85 -3.58 -13.73
CA GLU A 65 19.35 -2.21 -13.60
C GLU A 65 19.54 -1.81 -12.13
N VAL A 66 18.53 -2.06 -11.29
CA VAL A 66 18.60 -1.80 -9.85
C VAL A 66 19.68 -2.64 -9.17
N ALA A 67 19.87 -3.90 -9.59
CA ALA A 67 20.92 -4.74 -9.04
C ALA A 67 22.33 -4.21 -9.39
N LEU A 68 22.53 -3.74 -10.63
CA LEU A 68 23.78 -3.12 -11.06
C LEU A 68 24.03 -1.79 -10.33
N GLU A 69 23.01 -0.95 -10.18
CA GLU A 69 23.11 0.31 -9.44
C GLU A 69 23.49 0.07 -7.98
N ARG A 70 22.85 -0.88 -7.30
CA ARG A 70 23.22 -1.28 -5.92
C ARG A 70 24.65 -1.76 -5.82
N LYS A 71 25.16 -2.48 -6.82
CA LYS A 71 26.57 -2.91 -6.86
C LYS A 71 27.52 -1.72 -7.01
N ARG A 72 27.20 -0.77 -7.90
CA ARG A 72 27.97 0.47 -8.10
C ARG A 72 28.02 1.29 -6.82
N MET A 73 26.88 1.54 -6.20
CA MET A 73 26.77 2.29 -4.95
C MET A 73 27.57 1.64 -3.80
N LYS A 74 27.57 0.30 -3.71
CA LYS A 74 28.39 -0.41 -2.72
C LYS A 74 29.89 -0.23 -2.96
N LEU A 75 30.33 -0.23 -4.21
CA LEU A 75 31.75 -0.02 -4.56
C LEU A 75 32.18 1.42 -4.30
N GLU A 76 31.37 2.39 -4.69
CA GLU A 76 31.60 3.81 -4.42
C GLU A 76 31.67 4.09 -2.91
N LYS A 77 30.73 3.55 -2.14
CA LYS A 77 30.75 3.67 -0.67
C LYS A 77 32.01 3.06 -0.05
N LYS A 78 32.50 1.94 -0.57
CA LYS A 78 33.77 1.35 -0.14
C LYS A 78 34.97 2.25 -0.48
N ARG A 79 35.00 2.84 -1.68
CA ARG A 79 36.06 3.78 -2.11
C ARG A 79 36.11 5.02 -1.22
N MET A 80 34.96 5.68 -1.01
CA MET A 80 34.84 6.83 -0.12
C MET A 80 35.29 6.50 1.31
N GLN A 81 34.95 5.30 1.81
CA GLN A 81 35.38 4.85 3.13
C GLN A 81 36.90 4.64 3.21
N SER A 82 37.52 4.03 2.18
CA SER A 82 38.98 3.85 2.14
C SER A 82 39.73 5.18 1.96
N GLU A 83 39.22 6.10 1.14
CA GLU A 83 39.81 7.42 0.94
C GLU A 83 39.76 8.24 2.23
N SER A 84 38.64 8.18 2.97
CA SER A 84 38.52 8.82 4.29
C SER A 84 39.48 8.23 5.34
N GLN A 85 39.83 6.94 5.23
CA GLN A 85 40.82 6.30 6.11
C GLN A 85 42.26 6.60 5.72
N ASN A 86 42.55 6.85 4.43
CA ASN A 86 43.89 7.20 3.98
C ASN A 86 44.24 8.67 4.27
N VAL A 87 43.28 9.59 4.16
CA VAL A 87 43.46 11.01 4.53
C VAL A 87 43.70 11.18 6.04
N ALA A 88 43.14 10.30 6.88
CA ALA A 88 43.35 10.34 8.33
C ALA A 88 44.74 9.83 8.79
N ASN A 89 45.57 9.30 7.89
CA ASN A 89 46.89 8.75 8.22
C ASN A 89 48.06 9.60 7.67
N ASP A 90 47.80 10.69 6.95
CA ASP A 90 48.84 11.51 6.30
C ASP A 90 49.07 12.88 6.97
N ASP A 91 48.39 13.17 8.10
CA ASP A 91 48.65 14.35 8.92
C ASP A 91 49.17 13.94 10.33
N GLY A 92 50.49 13.82 10.45
CA GLY A 92 51.25 14.19 11.64
C GLY A 92 51.39 13.17 12.79
N GLU A 93 52.64 12.82 13.10
CA GLU A 93 53.04 12.45 14.46
C GLU A 93 52.67 13.61 15.43
N ASN A 94 51.64 13.42 16.26
CA ASN A 94 51.65 14.00 17.61
C ASN A 94 50.72 13.25 18.57
N VAL A 95 51.25 12.99 19.77
CA VAL A 95 50.62 12.26 20.87
C VAL A 95 49.35 12.99 21.33
N THR A 96 48.16 12.47 21.03
CA THR A 96 46.97 12.70 21.87
C THR A 96 46.03 11.48 21.88
N ALA A 97 45.44 11.27 23.06
CA ALA A 97 44.76 10.08 23.51
C ALA A 97 43.76 9.43 22.52
N LYS A 98 43.89 8.10 22.34
CA LYS A 98 42.82 7.19 21.94
C LYS A 98 41.62 7.34 22.88
N ILE A 99 40.68 8.22 22.57
CA ILE A 99 39.35 8.19 23.19
C ILE A 99 38.58 7.06 22.51
N ARG A 100 38.65 5.87 23.10
CA ARG A 100 37.73 4.78 22.78
C ARG A 100 36.31 5.25 23.10
N PRO A 101 35.34 5.17 22.19
CA PRO A 101 33.95 5.30 22.62
C PRO A 101 33.67 4.13 23.56
N LYS A 102 33.38 4.44 24.83
CA LYS A 102 32.84 3.47 25.78
C LYS A 102 31.61 2.86 25.11
N LYS A 103 31.66 1.56 24.82
CA LYS A 103 30.49 0.79 24.39
C LYS A 103 29.44 0.91 25.49
N SER A 104 28.52 1.87 25.38
CA SER A 104 27.30 1.81 26.14
C SER A 104 26.52 0.63 25.56
N ALA A 105 26.55 -0.48 26.30
CA ALA A 105 25.69 -1.63 26.07
C ALA A 105 24.25 -1.21 26.37
N VAL A 106 23.66 -0.38 25.50
CA VAL A 106 22.23 -0.15 25.49
C VAL A 106 21.62 -1.41 24.91
N LYS A 107 21.30 -2.37 25.79
CA LYS A 107 20.37 -3.45 25.50
C LYS A 107 19.05 -2.81 25.08
N ARG A 108 18.90 -2.48 23.81
CA ARG A 108 17.59 -2.22 23.22
C ARG A 108 16.84 -3.54 23.33
N LYS A 109 15.97 -3.66 24.35
CA LYS A 109 14.89 -4.62 24.34
C LYS A 109 14.14 -4.38 23.04
N VAL A 110 14.41 -5.22 22.04
CA VAL A 110 13.56 -5.31 20.86
C VAL A 110 12.23 -5.77 21.41
N LEU A 111 11.31 -4.81 21.56
CA LEU A 111 9.91 -5.09 21.78
C LEU A 111 9.49 -5.88 20.54
N LYS A 112 9.48 -7.21 20.65
CA LYS A 112 8.87 -8.10 19.68
C LYS A 112 7.40 -7.67 19.62
N ARG A 113 7.07 -6.77 18.70
CA ARG A 113 5.69 -6.51 18.34
C ARG A 113 5.20 -7.84 17.82
N ASN A 114 4.31 -8.45 18.59
CA ASN A 114 3.51 -9.59 18.19
C ASN A 114 2.72 -9.16 16.95
N LEU A 115 3.32 -9.32 15.77
CA LEU A 115 2.58 -9.47 14.53
C LEU A 115 1.85 -10.79 14.70
N GLY A 116 0.64 -10.69 15.25
CA GLY A 116 -0.25 -11.80 15.46
C GLY A 116 -0.38 -12.56 14.15
N ARG A 117 0.22 -13.74 14.11
CA ARG A 117 -0.21 -14.83 13.24
C ARG A 117 -1.68 -15.09 13.54
N LYS A 118 -2.59 -14.40 12.85
CA LYS A 118 -3.97 -14.85 12.70
C LYS A 118 -4.02 -15.83 11.52
N HIS A 119 -3.32 -16.96 11.67
CA HIS A 119 -3.66 -18.19 10.95
C HIS A 119 -4.21 -19.16 11.99
N ALA A 120 -5.48 -18.95 12.34
CA ALA A 120 -6.27 -19.91 13.08
C ALA A 120 -7.71 -19.77 12.60
N GLY A 121 -8.16 -20.75 11.80
CA GLY A 121 -9.58 -21.11 11.74
C GLY A 121 -10.41 -20.62 10.55
N VAL A 122 -10.07 -21.01 9.33
CA VAL A 122 -11.10 -21.23 8.28
C VAL A 122 -10.81 -22.54 7.54
N ALA A 123 -10.75 -23.64 8.30
CA ALA A 123 -10.83 -24.99 7.75
C ALA A 123 -11.63 -25.81 8.76
N LYS A 124 -12.96 -25.85 8.57
CA LYS A 124 -13.96 -26.80 9.12
C LYS A 124 -15.39 -26.25 8.90
N ARG A 125 -15.82 -26.13 7.65
CA ARG A 125 -17.25 -25.97 7.30
C ARG A 125 -17.60 -26.71 6.02
N THR A 126 -17.12 -27.93 5.88
CA THR A 126 -17.52 -28.87 4.82
C THR A 126 -17.50 -30.29 5.38
N ALA A 127 -18.44 -30.62 6.27
CA ALA A 127 -18.68 -32.02 6.66
C ALA A 127 -20.10 -32.30 7.20
N ASN A 128 -20.84 -31.32 7.75
CA ASN A 128 -22.13 -31.59 8.42
C ASN A 128 -23.39 -31.08 7.68
N ARG A 129 -23.37 -30.92 6.36
CA ARG A 129 -24.59 -30.63 5.56
C ARG A 129 -25.09 -31.80 4.70
N LYS A 130 -24.42 -32.96 4.70
CA LYS A 130 -24.86 -34.17 3.98
C LYS A 130 -25.66 -35.18 4.81
N ALA A 131 -25.86 -34.96 6.12
CA ALA A 131 -26.58 -35.89 6.99
C ALA A 131 -27.97 -35.40 7.46
N LYS A 132 -28.54 -34.37 6.81
CA LYS A 132 -29.89 -33.86 7.15
C LYS A 132 -30.84 -33.79 5.94
N LEU A 133 -30.57 -34.60 4.93
CA LEU A 133 -31.38 -34.74 3.71
C LEU A 133 -31.74 -36.21 3.40
N LEU A 134 -31.57 -37.11 4.38
CA LEU A 134 -31.93 -38.53 4.30
C LEU A 134 -32.44 -38.99 5.67
N THR A 135 -33.58 -38.43 6.06
CA THR A 135 -34.61 -38.98 6.96
C THR A 135 -35.86 -38.15 6.73
#